data_AF-A0A846DAK1-F1
#
_entry.id   AF-A0A846DAK1-F1
#
_cell.length_a   1.000
_cell.length_b   1.000
_cell.length_c   1.000
_cell.angle_alpha   90.00
_cell.angle_beta   90.00
_cell.angle_gamma   90.00
#
_symmetry.space_group_name_H-M   'P 1'
#
loop_
_entity.id
_entity.type
_entity.pdbx_description
1 polymer ?
#
loop_
_entity_poly.entity_id
_entity_poly.type
_entity_poly.pdbx_seq_one_letter_code
_entity_poly.pdbx_strand_id
1 'polypeptide(L)'
;MSRVSVTQQIGLMLGISLVFGNCLASRSLAQTLFELDGRAYLVGADGAFLGLVSSNPVDEKSICNQLGDYGNLSGVDSVWNREGNYGSSHSHLSAYNPSTELPPAIYYRKAQIGFLTVNPQIENSFDPDLLFQAFCQ
;
A
#
# COMPACT_ATOMS: atom_id res chain seq x y z
N MET A 1 -31.27 49.74 -32.53
CA MET A 1 -30.87 48.69 -33.49
C MET A 1 -29.41 48.36 -33.17
N SER A 2 -28.96 47.21 -32.71
CA SER A 2 -29.54 45.90 -32.40
C SER A 2 -28.64 45.24 -31.33
N ARG A 3 -29.20 44.31 -30.55
CA ARG A 3 -28.52 43.53 -29.50
C ARG A 3 -27.54 42.48 -30.09
N VAL A 4 -26.85 41.76 -29.18
CA VAL A 4 -26.08 40.49 -29.29
C VAL A 4 -24.56 40.75 -29.15
N SER A 5 -23.76 40.02 -28.37
CA SER A 5 -23.94 39.07 -27.26
C SER A 5 -22.54 38.84 -26.64
N VAL A 6 -22.54 38.49 -25.36
CA VAL A 6 -21.40 38.00 -24.58
C VAL A 6 -20.81 36.72 -25.24
N THR A 7 -19.51 36.50 -24.99
CA THR A 7 -18.75 35.22 -24.94
C THR A 7 -17.70 35.00 -26.04
N GLN A 8 -16.49 34.64 -25.57
CA GLN A 8 -15.55 33.64 -26.13
C GLN A 8 -14.26 34.15 -26.84
N GLN A 9 -13.18 34.21 -26.04
CA GLN A 9 -11.88 33.53 -26.22
C GLN A 9 -11.35 33.29 -27.65
N ILE A 10 -10.11 33.73 -27.94
CA ILE A 10 -8.94 32.91 -28.34
C ILE A 10 -7.78 33.81 -28.88
N GLY A 11 -6.59 33.67 -28.27
CA GLY A 11 -5.26 33.71 -28.92
C GLY A 11 -4.61 35.07 -29.27
N LEU A 12 -3.39 35.34 -28.76
CA LEU A 12 -2.12 34.88 -29.38
C LEU A 12 -0.87 35.48 -28.69
N MET A 13 -0.06 34.59 -28.11
CA MET A 13 1.42 34.56 -28.02
C MET A 13 2.22 35.85 -27.75
N LEU A 14 2.90 35.91 -26.59
CA LEU A 14 4.36 36.12 -26.47
C LEU A 14 4.74 36.09 -24.98
N GLY A 15 5.36 35.00 -24.52
CA GLY A 15 5.89 34.90 -23.16
C GLY A 15 5.90 33.50 -22.55
N ILE A 16 6.15 32.46 -23.35
CA ILE A 16 6.41 31.12 -22.82
C ILE A 16 7.86 31.09 -22.34
N SER A 17 8.10 31.58 -21.12
CA SER A 17 9.14 30.99 -20.27
C SER A 17 8.42 30.05 -19.34
N LEU A 18 8.36 28.78 -19.75
CA LEU A 18 7.98 27.63 -18.93
C LEU A 18 8.94 27.57 -17.74
N VAL A 19 8.68 28.33 -16.69
CA VAL A 19 9.00 27.88 -15.34
C VAL A 19 7.87 26.94 -14.95
N PHE A 20 7.74 25.83 -15.68
CA PHE A 20 7.35 24.59 -15.04
C PHE A 20 8.54 24.23 -14.17
N GLY A 21 8.64 24.93 -13.03
CA GLY A 21 9.29 24.37 -11.87
C GLY A 21 8.52 23.10 -11.60
N ASN A 22 9.00 21.99 -12.16
CA ASN A 22 8.78 20.67 -11.63
C ASN A 22 9.33 20.74 -10.20
N CYS A 23 8.49 21.21 -9.29
CA CYS A 23 8.57 20.91 -7.88
C CYS A 23 8.33 19.40 -7.84
N LEU A 24 9.40 18.64 -8.11
CA LEU A 24 9.42 17.20 -8.10
C LEU A 24 9.04 16.79 -6.68
N ALA A 25 7.76 16.49 -6.56
CA ALA A 25 6.99 16.19 -5.38
C ALA A 25 7.83 15.63 -4.22
N SER A 26 8.23 16.50 -3.30
CA SER A 26 8.52 16.07 -1.94
C SER A 26 7.17 15.77 -1.28
N ARG A 27 6.59 14.61 -1.60
CA ARG A 27 5.38 14.13 -0.91
C ARG A 27 5.75 13.90 0.54
N SER A 28 4.98 14.48 1.45
CA SER A 28 5.15 14.19 2.86
C SER A 28 4.86 12.71 3.10
N LEU A 29 5.50 12.09 4.10
CA LEU A 29 5.23 10.70 4.48
C LEU A 29 3.74 10.45 4.71
N ALA A 30 3.02 11.44 5.25
CA ALA A 30 1.58 11.40 5.45
C ALA A 30 0.77 11.32 4.14
N GLN A 31 1.17 12.06 3.10
CA GLN A 31 0.53 11.99 1.78
C GLN A 31 0.79 10.64 1.11
N THR A 32 1.99 10.06 1.30
CA THR A 32 2.34 8.75 0.75
C THR A 32 1.60 7.62 1.46
N LEU A 33 1.41 7.69 2.79
CA LEU A 33 0.63 6.70 3.54
C LEU A 33 -0.85 6.67 3.11
N PHE A 34 -1.48 7.86 3.01
CA PHE A 34 -2.83 7.98 2.47
C PHE A 34 -2.92 7.49 1.01
N GLU A 35 -1.79 7.47 0.31
CA GLU A 35 -1.73 6.93 -1.04
C GLU A 35 -1.73 5.42 -1.15
N LEU A 36 -1.28 4.72 -0.12
CA LEU A 36 -1.26 3.26 -0.07
C LEU A 36 -2.56 2.70 0.50
N ASP A 37 -3.24 3.47 1.35
CA ASP A 37 -4.49 3.07 2.00
C ASP A 37 -5.58 2.66 0.99
N GLY A 38 -6.05 1.42 1.10
CA GLY A 38 -7.05 0.79 0.23
C GLY A 38 -6.60 0.55 -1.21
N ARG A 39 -5.32 0.79 -1.53
CA ARG A 39 -4.76 0.67 -2.88
C ARG A 39 -3.57 -0.28 -2.98
N ALA A 40 -2.85 -0.46 -1.88
CA ALA A 40 -1.82 -1.47 -1.78
C ALA A 40 -2.41 -2.79 -1.28
N TYR A 41 -1.77 -3.89 -1.64
CA TYR A 41 -2.18 -5.23 -1.22
C TYR A 41 -0.97 -6.13 -0.97
N LEU A 42 -1.19 -7.15 -0.16
CA LEU A 42 -0.20 -8.15 0.22
C LEU A 42 -0.38 -9.41 -0.63
N VAL A 43 0.75 -9.97 -1.05
CA VAL A 43 0.79 -11.24 -1.79
C VAL A 43 1.89 -12.12 -1.19
N GLY A 44 1.58 -13.37 -0.90
CA GLY A 44 2.55 -14.38 -0.48
C GLY A 44 3.54 -14.69 -1.60
N ALA A 45 4.71 -15.22 -1.26
CA ALA A 45 5.70 -15.62 -2.25
C ALA A 45 5.20 -16.75 -3.18
N ASP A 46 4.19 -17.49 -2.74
CA ASP A 46 3.46 -18.51 -3.50
C ASP A 46 2.34 -17.93 -4.40
N GLY A 47 2.13 -16.62 -4.36
CA GLY A 47 1.11 -15.91 -5.13
C GLY A 47 -0.25 -15.80 -4.43
N ALA A 48 -0.39 -16.27 -3.18
CA ALA A 48 -1.61 -16.14 -2.42
C ALA A 48 -1.93 -14.67 -2.10
N PHE A 49 -3.19 -14.26 -2.22
CA PHE A 49 -3.60 -12.93 -1.82
C PHE A 49 -3.79 -12.88 -0.30
N LEU A 50 -3.13 -11.95 0.38
CA LEU A 50 -3.10 -11.87 1.85
C LEU A 50 -3.83 -10.64 2.41
N GLY A 51 -4.58 -9.92 1.57
CA GLY A 51 -5.39 -8.77 1.97
C GLY A 51 -4.95 -7.44 1.36
N LEU A 52 -5.84 -6.45 1.47
CA LEU A 52 -5.62 -5.05 1.16
C LEU A 52 -5.00 -4.35 2.35
N VAL A 53 -3.96 -3.55 2.11
CA VAL A 53 -3.42 -2.59 3.07
C VAL A 53 -4.42 -1.43 3.14
N SER A 54 -5.41 -1.57 4.01
CA SER A 54 -6.55 -0.68 4.16
C SER A 54 -6.76 -0.38 5.64
N SER A 55 -6.86 0.90 6.00
CA SER A 55 -7.19 1.34 7.36
C SER A 55 -8.66 1.10 7.71
N ASN A 56 -9.51 0.82 6.72
CA ASN A 56 -10.93 0.57 6.93
C ASN A 56 -11.13 -0.81 7.59
N PRO A 57 -11.62 -0.90 8.84
CA PRO A 57 -11.79 -2.17 9.55
C PRO A 57 -13.04 -2.93 9.11
N VAL A 58 -13.90 -2.33 8.28
CA VAL A 58 -15.17 -2.95 7.83
C VAL A 58 -15.04 -3.57 6.43
N ASP A 59 -13.97 -3.23 5.70
CA ASP A 59 -13.71 -3.82 4.39
C ASP A 59 -13.34 -5.30 4.55
N GLU A 60 -14.04 -6.20 3.85
CA GLU A 60 -13.86 -7.65 3.92
C GLU A 60 -12.43 -8.09 3.55
N LYS A 61 -11.77 -7.34 2.67
CA LYS A 61 -10.40 -7.63 2.23
C LYS A 61 -9.34 -6.94 3.05
N SER A 62 -9.71 -6.09 4.00
CA SER A 62 -8.77 -5.31 4.79
C SER A 62 -7.97 -6.17 5.77
N ILE A 63 -6.66 -5.95 5.81
CA ILE A 63 -5.78 -6.52 6.84
C ILE A 63 -6.05 -5.97 8.24
N CYS A 64 -6.82 -4.88 8.37
CA CYS A 64 -7.23 -4.30 9.65
C CYS A 64 -8.61 -4.78 10.09
N ASN A 65 -9.31 -5.58 9.27
CA ASN A 65 -10.60 -6.15 9.64
C ASN A 65 -10.41 -7.42 10.50
N GLN A 66 -10.51 -7.25 11.82
CA GLN A 66 -10.35 -8.33 12.80
C GLN A 66 -11.40 -9.45 12.68
N LEU A 67 -12.51 -9.20 11.97
CA LEU A 67 -13.56 -10.18 11.71
C LEU A 67 -13.48 -10.75 10.27
N GLY A 68 -12.64 -10.18 9.41
CA GLY A 68 -12.44 -10.60 8.02
C GLY A 68 -11.34 -11.64 7.88
N ASP A 69 -11.28 -12.32 6.74
CA ASP A 69 -10.39 -13.47 6.52
C ASP A 69 -8.89 -13.12 6.55
N TYR A 70 -8.54 -11.87 6.23
CA TYR A 70 -7.16 -11.39 6.09
C TYR A 70 -6.65 -10.55 7.28
N GLY A 71 -7.55 -10.09 8.16
CA GLY A 71 -7.21 -9.27 9.31
C GLY A 71 -7.40 -9.96 10.66
N ASN A 72 -7.97 -11.17 10.68
CA ASN A 72 -8.23 -11.90 11.92
C ASN A 72 -7.04 -12.80 12.36
N LEU A 73 -7.01 -13.19 13.64
CA LEU A 73 -5.91 -13.96 14.25
C LEU A 73 -5.87 -15.45 13.89
N SER A 74 -6.93 -15.98 13.27
CA SER A 74 -7.08 -17.40 12.94
C SER A 74 -7.21 -17.67 11.43
N GLY A 75 -7.14 -16.63 10.61
CA GLY A 75 -7.34 -16.69 9.17
C GLY A 75 -6.20 -17.45 8.52
N VAL A 76 -6.51 -18.29 7.54
CA VAL A 76 -5.51 -19.11 6.86
C VAL A 76 -4.53 -18.24 6.07
N ASP A 77 -5.06 -17.20 5.41
CA ASP A 77 -4.31 -16.24 4.61
C ASP A 77 -4.03 -14.92 5.36
N SER A 78 -4.25 -14.90 6.67
CA SER A 78 -4.01 -13.72 7.50
C SER A 78 -2.57 -13.65 7.99
N VAL A 79 -1.94 -12.49 7.82
CA VAL A 79 -0.59 -12.21 8.35
C VAL A 79 -0.61 -12.06 9.87
N TRP A 80 -1.78 -11.81 10.47
CA TRP A 80 -1.95 -11.76 11.93
C TRP A 80 -1.95 -13.14 12.59
N ASN A 81 -2.19 -14.20 11.81
CA ASN A 81 -2.26 -15.55 12.34
C ASN A 81 -0.87 -16.10 12.69
N ARG A 82 -0.55 -16.12 13.99
CA ARG A 82 0.75 -16.55 14.53
C ARG A 82 1.02 -18.04 14.40
N GLU A 83 -0.01 -18.83 14.11
CA GLU A 83 0.11 -20.26 13.81
C GLU A 83 -0.04 -20.53 12.30
N GLY A 84 -0.28 -19.49 11.49
CA GLY A 84 -0.51 -19.57 10.05
C GLY A 84 0.75 -19.55 9.20
N ASN A 85 0.59 -19.76 7.90
CA ASN A 85 1.71 -19.78 6.95
C ASN A 85 2.37 -18.41 6.78
N TYR A 86 1.63 -17.32 6.94
CA TYR A 86 2.11 -15.96 6.64
C TYR A 86 2.43 -15.11 7.89
N GLY A 87 1.99 -15.56 9.07
CA GLY A 87 2.13 -14.83 10.34
C GLY A 87 2.97 -15.51 11.43
N SER A 88 3.36 -16.78 11.24
CA SER A 88 4.12 -17.57 12.23
C SER A 88 5.63 -17.30 12.23
N SER A 89 6.32 -17.59 13.32
CA SER A 89 7.78 -17.39 13.39
C SER A 89 8.60 -18.48 12.66
N HIS A 90 7.95 -19.55 12.19
CA HIS A 90 8.64 -20.75 11.68
C HIS A 90 8.36 -21.05 10.21
N SER A 91 7.23 -20.57 9.66
CA SER A 91 6.92 -20.81 8.25
C SER A 91 7.88 -20.07 7.33
N HIS A 92 8.32 -20.73 6.26
CA HIS A 92 9.16 -20.13 5.21
C HIS A 92 8.42 -19.06 4.39
N LEU A 93 7.09 -18.99 4.45
CA LEU A 93 6.29 -17.97 3.75
C LEU A 93 5.91 -16.79 4.66
N SER A 94 6.36 -16.81 5.92
CA SER A 94 5.89 -15.86 6.92
C SER A 94 6.67 -14.56 6.93
N ALA A 95 5.92 -13.46 7.14
CA ALA A 95 6.50 -12.15 7.41
C ALA A 95 7.25 -12.13 8.76
N TYR A 96 6.89 -12.98 9.71
CA TYR A 96 7.46 -12.99 11.07
C TYR A 96 8.54 -14.04 11.30
N ASN A 97 8.94 -14.77 10.26
CA ASN A 97 10.10 -15.65 10.36
C ASN A 97 11.38 -14.84 10.10
N PRO A 98 12.29 -14.69 11.08
CA PRO A 98 13.51 -13.89 10.93
C PRO A 98 14.54 -14.51 9.99
N SER A 99 14.32 -15.74 9.52
CA SER A 99 15.18 -16.47 8.58
C SER A 99 14.46 -16.85 7.29
N THR A 100 13.32 -16.22 6.98
CA THR A 100 12.61 -16.46 5.72
C THR A 100 13.42 -15.95 4.52
N GLU A 101 13.40 -16.70 3.42
CA GLU A 101 13.87 -16.23 2.10
C GLU A 101 12.71 -15.93 1.15
N LEU A 102 11.48 -16.27 1.54
CA LEU A 102 10.27 -16.16 0.73
C LEU A 102 9.19 -15.35 1.48
N PRO A 103 9.48 -14.12 1.92
CA PRO A 103 8.51 -13.32 2.63
C PRO A 103 7.37 -12.88 1.71
N PRO A 104 6.22 -12.49 2.28
CA PRO A 104 5.19 -11.78 1.53
C PRO A 104 5.71 -10.47 0.94
N ALA A 105 5.12 -10.05 -0.17
CA ALA A 105 5.45 -8.81 -0.86
C ALA A 105 4.27 -7.84 -0.87
N ILE A 106 4.59 -6.55 -0.84
CA ILE A 106 3.61 -5.45 -0.92
C ILE A 106 3.59 -4.93 -2.35
N TYR A 107 2.39 -4.83 -2.91
CA TYR A 107 2.16 -4.31 -4.25
C TYR A 107 1.34 -3.04 -4.20
N TYR A 108 1.74 -2.05 -4.99
CA TYR A 108 0.99 -0.81 -5.23
C TYR A 108 0.95 -0.53 -6.73
N ARG A 109 -0.24 -0.28 -7.29
CA ARG A 109 -0.44 -0.07 -8.74
C ARG A 109 0.21 -1.16 -9.61
N LYS A 110 0.17 -2.41 -9.15
CA LYS A 110 0.78 -3.60 -9.79
C LYS A 110 2.32 -3.61 -9.82
N ALA A 111 2.98 -2.66 -9.18
CA ALA A 111 4.41 -2.68 -8.94
C ALA A 111 4.68 -3.18 -7.52
N GLN A 112 5.67 -4.06 -7.37
CA GLN A 112 6.16 -4.43 -6.05
C GLN A 112 6.92 -3.25 -5.45
N ILE A 113 6.52 -2.82 -4.25
CA ILE A 113 7.15 -1.70 -3.54
C ILE A 113 8.12 -2.17 -2.45
N GLY A 114 8.01 -3.42 -2.01
CA GLY A 114 8.94 -4.04 -1.08
C GLY A 114 8.41 -5.36 -0.52
N PHE A 115 9.15 -5.91 0.43
CA PHE A 115 8.78 -7.13 1.15
C PHE A 115 8.24 -6.81 2.54
N LEU A 116 7.34 -7.64 3.05
CA LEU A 116 6.84 -7.56 4.42
C LEU A 116 7.56 -8.63 5.25
N THR A 117 8.55 -8.24 6.04
CA THR A 117 9.35 -9.20 6.80
C THR A 117 10.11 -8.59 7.97
N VAL A 118 10.30 -9.39 9.02
CA VAL A 118 11.22 -9.10 10.13
C VAL A 118 12.66 -9.57 9.86
N ASN A 119 12.92 -10.29 8.75
CA ASN A 119 14.26 -10.74 8.41
C ASN A 119 15.15 -9.56 7.98
N PRO A 120 16.20 -9.22 8.74
CA PRO A 120 17.06 -8.06 8.44
C PRO A 120 17.96 -8.27 7.22
N GLN A 121 18.08 -9.50 6.70
CA GLN A 121 18.89 -9.80 5.52
C GLN A 121 18.19 -9.44 4.20
N ILE A 122 16.87 -9.19 4.23
CA ILE A 122 16.09 -8.84 3.05
C ILE A 122 16.07 -7.33 2.90
N GLU A 123 16.66 -6.84 1.80
CA GLU A 123 16.65 -5.43 1.45
C GLU A 123 15.25 -4.95 1.00
N ASN A 124 15.00 -3.65 1.15
CA ASN A 124 13.72 -3.02 0.81
C ASN A 124 12.50 -3.70 1.48
N SER A 125 12.67 -4.01 2.76
CA SER A 125 11.66 -4.63 3.61
C SER A 125 10.95 -3.62 4.50
N PHE A 126 9.70 -3.94 4.82
CA PHE A 126 8.85 -3.25 5.77
C PHE A 126 8.63 -4.17 6.96
N ASP A 127 8.81 -3.60 8.15
CA ASP A 127 8.48 -4.30 9.38
C ASP A 127 6.94 -4.49 9.47
N PRO A 128 6.46 -5.72 9.71
CA PRO A 128 5.03 -6.00 9.77
C PRO A 128 4.31 -5.23 10.88
N ASP A 129 4.91 -5.11 12.06
CA ASP A 129 4.28 -4.45 13.20
C ASP A 129 4.19 -2.93 12.97
N LEU A 130 5.22 -2.32 12.38
CA LEU A 130 5.19 -0.91 11.99
C LEU A 130 4.14 -0.64 10.92
N LEU A 131 3.98 -1.54 9.94
CA LEU A 131 2.94 -1.42 8.92
C LEU A 131 1.55 -1.47 9.58
N PHE A 132 1.32 -2.44 10.46
CA PHE A 132 0.03 -2.55 11.13
C PHE A 132 -0.26 -1.37 12.05
N GLN A 133 0.74 -0.88 12.79
CA GLN A 133 0.59 0.31 13.64
C GLN A 133 0.25 1.58 12.83
N ALA A 134 0.71 1.66 11.59
CA ALA A 134 0.45 2.79 10.71
C ALA A 134 -0.98 2.81 10.13
N PHE A 135 -1.57 1.64 9.85
CA PHE A 135 -2.87 1.54 9.18
C PHE A 135 -4.01 1.09 10.10
N CYS A 136 -3.77 0.17 11.03
CA CYS A 136 -4.81 -0.50 11.83
C CYS A 136 -4.98 0.18 13.21
N GLN A 137 -5.32 1.46 13.21
CA GLN A 137 -5.58 2.24 14.44
C GLN A 137 -7.04 2.18 14.89
#